data_AF-A0A9P1HVU5-F1
#
_entry.id   AF-A0A9P1HVU5-F1
#
_cell.length_a   1.000
_cell.length_b   1.000
_cell.length_c   1.000
_cell.angle_alpha   90.00
_cell.angle_beta   90.00
_cell.angle_gamma   90.00
#
_symmetry.space_group_name_H-M   'P 1'
#
loop_
_entity.id
_entity.type
_entity.pdbx_description
1 polymer ?
#
loop_
_entity_poly.entity_id
_entity_poly.type
_entity_poly.pdbx_seq_one_letter_code
_entity_poly.pdbx_strand_id
1 'polypeptide(L)'
;MPNCPACSKPVYFAERVQSLGKDWHRPCLRCANNQCNKTLSAGSHSEHDGKPFCNRCYGAMYGPHGYGHGGTESHTFLKGTTGGTAGGAM
;
A
#
# COMPACT_ATOMS: atom_id res chain seq x y z
N MET A 1 11.52 4.87 -24.80
CA MET A 1 10.91 5.70 -23.74
C MET A 1 10.06 4.76 -22.89
N PRO A 2 10.36 4.50 -21.62
CA PRO A 2 9.53 3.59 -20.85
C PRO A 2 8.15 4.22 -20.58
N ASN A 3 7.09 3.48 -20.85
CA ASN A 3 5.71 3.89 -20.67
C ASN A 3 5.17 3.28 -19.38
N CYS A 4 4.49 4.09 -18.55
CA CYS A 4 3.91 3.57 -17.33
C CYS A 4 2.70 2.66 -17.66
N PRO A 5 2.67 1.40 -17.21
CA PRO A 5 1.56 0.49 -17.51
C PRO A 5 0.23 0.89 -16.85
N ALA A 6 0.25 1.75 -15.82
CA ALA A 6 -0.96 2.22 -15.15
C ALA A 6 -1.67 3.38 -15.86
N CYS A 7 -0.93 4.22 -16.60
CA CYS A 7 -1.50 5.43 -17.22
C CYS A 7 -1.11 5.61 -18.69
N SER A 8 -0.33 4.68 -19.25
CA SER A 8 0.18 4.67 -20.62
C SER A 8 0.95 5.92 -21.05
N LYS A 9 1.30 6.80 -20.10
CA LYS A 9 2.08 8.02 -20.34
C LYS A 9 3.58 7.74 -20.29
N PRO A 10 4.40 8.54 -20.99
CA PRO A 10 5.85 8.46 -20.89
C PRO A 10 6.30 8.81 -19.46
N VAL A 11 7.25 8.02 -18.94
CA VAL A 11 7.84 8.26 -17.62
C VAL A 11 9.11 9.09 -17.78
N TYR A 12 9.09 10.31 -17.27
CA TYR A 12 10.27 11.17 -17.25
C TYR A 12 11.22 10.76 -16.12
N PHE A 13 12.53 10.99 -16.30
CA PHE A 13 13.56 10.65 -15.31
C PHE A 13 13.30 11.24 -13.90
N ALA A 14 12.64 12.39 -13.79
CA ALA A 14 12.34 13.03 -12.52
C ALA A 14 11.30 12.28 -11.66
N GLU A 15 10.40 11.51 -12.31
CA GLU A 15 9.30 10.81 -11.63
C GLU A 15 9.32 9.30 -11.87
N ARG A 16 10.34 8.81 -12.59
CA ARG A 16 10.50 7.37 -12.86
C ARG A 16 10.81 6.64 -11.58
N VAL A 17 10.08 5.56 -11.37
CA VAL A 17 10.35 4.60 -10.33
C VAL A 17 10.42 3.22 -10.97
N GLN A 18 11.60 2.63 -10.89
CA GLN A 18 11.82 1.26 -11.37
C GLN A 18 11.27 0.30 -10.34
N SER A 19 10.30 -0.51 -10.75
CA SER A 19 9.76 -1.57 -9.93
C SER A 19 9.39 -2.79 -10.74
N LEU A 20 9.75 -3.97 -10.22
CA LEU A 20 9.56 -5.28 -10.87
C LEU A 20 10.07 -5.31 -12.33
N GLY A 21 11.15 -4.58 -12.61
CA GLY A 21 11.73 -4.49 -13.96
C GLY A 21 10.95 -3.61 -14.95
N LYS A 22 9.96 -2.84 -14.51
CA LYS A 22 9.21 -1.85 -15.31
C LYS A 22 9.31 -0.46 -14.69
N ASP A 23 9.15 0.59 -15.50
CA ASP A 23 9.09 1.97 -15.00
C ASP A 23 7.64 2.39 -14.75
N TRP A 24 7.43 2.98 -13.58
CA TRP A 24 6.15 3.54 -13.15
C TRP A 24 6.33 5.02 -12.79
N HIS A 25 5.23 5.76 -12.66
CA HIS A 25 5.25 7.07 -12.00
C HIS A 25 5.06 6.91 -10.49
N ARG A 26 5.71 7.78 -9.69
CA ARG A 26 5.52 7.87 -8.23
C ARG A 26 4.04 7.85 -7.78
N PRO A 27 3.12 8.63 -8.38
CA PRO A 27 1.70 8.57 -8.02
C PRO A 27 0.92 7.41 -8.67
N CYS A 28 1.42 6.82 -9.76
CA CYS A 28 0.76 5.70 -10.43
C CYS A 28 0.98 4.37 -9.69
N LEU A 29 2.09 4.28 -8.97
CA LEU A 29 2.44 3.15 -8.12
C LEU A 29 1.64 3.19 -6.82
N ARG A 30 0.34 2.90 -6.89
CA ARG A 30 -0.55 2.82 -5.71
C ARG A 30 -1.05 1.39 -5.51
N CYS A 31 -1.39 1.05 -4.28
CA CYS A 31 -1.99 -0.25 -4.02
C CYS A 31 -3.31 -0.43 -4.80
N ALA A 32 -3.42 -1.51 -5.56
CA ALA A 32 -4.62 -1.87 -6.30
C ALA A 32 -5.80 -2.28 -5.40
N ASN A 33 -5.57 -2.49 -4.11
CA ASN A 33 -6.64 -2.70 -3.15
C ASN A 33 -7.40 -1.38 -2.90
N ASN A 34 -8.70 -1.39 -3.20
CA ASN A 34 -9.56 -0.23 -3.06
C ASN A 34 -9.76 0.23 -1.60
N GLN A 35 -9.55 -0.67 -0.63
CA GLN A 35 -9.62 -0.35 0.80
C GLN A 35 -8.35 0.35 1.31
N CYS A 36 -7.21 0.18 0.62
CA CYS A 36 -5.95 0.79 1.02
C CYS A 36 -5.66 2.05 0.20
N ASN A 37 -5.74 1.95 -1.14
CA ASN A 37 -5.44 3.04 -2.09
C ASN A 37 -4.16 3.84 -1.76
N LYS A 38 -3.23 3.26 -0.99
CA LYS A 38 -2.06 3.95 -0.48
C LYS A 38 -1.01 4.03 -1.59
N THR A 39 -0.42 5.22 -1.76
CA THR A 39 0.74 5.41 -2.62
C THR A 39 1.90 4.57 -2.11
N LEU A 40 2.42 3.70 -2.96
CA LEU A 40 3.51 2.79 -2.64
C LEU A 40 4.83 3.46 -3.03
N SER A 41 5.86 3.23 -2.21
CA SER A 41 7.21 3.64 -2.56
C SER A 41 7.86 2.60 -3.45
N ALA A 42 8.72 3.05 -4.37
CA ALA A 42 9.51 2.19 -5.21
C ALA A 42 10.43 1.31 -4.34
N GLY A 43 10.34 -0.01 -4.55
CA GLY A 43 11.15 -0.99 -3.82
C GLY A 43 10.57 -1.51 -2.50
N SER A 44 9.43 -0.99 -2.01
CA SER A 44 8.77 -1.50 -0.79
C SER A 44 7.32 -1.93 -1.03
N HIS A 45 7.09 -2.67 -2.12
CA HIS A 45 5.79 -3.23 -2.45
C HIS A 45 5.94 -4.51 -3.27
N SER A 46 4.86 -5.28 -3.36
CA SER A 46 4.81 -6.54 -4.11
C SER A 46 3.88 -6.39 -5.31
N GLU A 47 4.10 -7.13 -6.39
CA GLU A 47 3.15 -7.22 -7.50
C GLU A 47 2.38 -8.53 -7.40
N HIS A 48 1.09 -8.47 -7.74
CA HIS A 48 0.30 -9.66 -7.97
C HIS A 48 -0.58 -9.43 -9.20
N ASP A 49 -0.59 -10.36 -10.15
CA ASP A 49 -1.42 -10.29 -11.37
C ASP A 49 -1.21 -8.98 -12.17
N GLY A 50 0.03 -8.48 -12.23
CA GLY A 50 0.38 -7.22 -12.91
C GLY A 50 -0.10 -5.95 -12.19
N LYS A 51 -0.57 -6.07 -10.94
CA LYS A 51 -1.04 -4.96 -10.11
C LYS A 51 -0.15 -4.79 -8.88
N PRO A 52 0.29 -3.56 -8.54
CA PRO A 52 1.07 -3.32 -7.34
C PRO A 52 0.21 -3.37 -6.07
N PHE A 53 0.68 -4.10 -5.07
CA PHE A 53 0.05 -4.29 -3.76
C PHE A 53 0.98 -3.89 -2.62
N CYS A 54 0.38 -3.31 -1.58
CA CYS A 54 1.09 -3.02 -0.34
C CYS A 54 1.50 -4.32 0.36
N ASN A 55 2.65 -4.39 1.01
CA ASN A 55 3.09 -5.61 1.72
C ASN A 55 2.02 -6.16 2.68
N ARG A 56 1.31 -5.27 3.38
CA ARG A 56 0.20 -5.65 4.27
C ARG A 56 -0.99 -6.26 3.51
N CYS A 57 -1.37 -5.66 2.40
CA CYS A 57 -2.49 -6.07 1.55
C CYS A 57 -2.18 -7.39 0.86
N TYR A 58 -0.93 -7.52 0.40
CA TYR A 58 -0.42 -8.70 -0.26
C TYR A 58 -0.44 -9.88 0.71
N GLY A 59 0.08 -9.72 1.95
CA GLY A 59 0.01 -10.76 2.96
C GLY A 59 -1.42 -11.09 3.44
N ALA A 60 -2.32 -10.11 3.47
CA ALA A 60 -3.70 -10.34 3.88
C ALA A 60 -4.55 -11.10 2.84
N MET A 61 -4.35 -10.85 1.54
CA MET A 61 -5.12 -11.50 0.47
C MET A 61 -4.43 -12.71 -0.15
N TYR A 62 -3.10 -12.68 -0.26
CA TYR A 62 -2.27 -13.70 -0.89
C TYR A 62 -1.35 -14.44 0.08
N GLY A 63 -1.34 -14.06 1.36
CA GLY A 63 -0.68 -14.88 2.39
C GLY A 63 -1.44 -16.19 2.59
N PRO A 64 -0.81 -17.19 3.23
CA PRO A 64 -1.46 -18.45 3.54
C PRO A 64 -2.71 -18.17 4.38
N HIS A 65 -3.87 -18.26 3.72
CA HIS A 65 -5.17 -18.13 4.35
C HIS A 65 -5.36 -19.37 5.21
N GLY A 66 -4.84 -19.30 6.44
CA GLY A 66 -5.15 -20.28 7.47
C GLY A 66 -6.66 -20.26 7.67
N TYR A 67 -7.34 -21.23 7.10
CA TYR A 67 -8.76 -21.49 7.31
C TYR A 67 -8.94 -21.89 8.78
N GLY A 68 -9.03 -20.89 9.66
CA GLY A 68 -9.35 -21.03 11.06
C GLY A 68 -10.65 -20.30 11.32
N HIS A 69 -11.77 -20.98 11.10
CA HIS A 69 -13.04 -20.56 11.71
C HIS A 69 -12.83 -20.48 13.22
N GLY A 70 -13.11 -19.33 13.83
CA GLY A 70 -13.14 -19.23 15.28
C GLY A 70 -13.26 -17.80 15.79
N GLY A 71 -14.47 -17.43 16.23
CA GLY A 71 -14.62 -16.48 17.32
C GLY A 71 -14.97 -15.05 16.93
N THR A 72 -16.17 -14.67 17.32
CA THR A 72 -16.70 -13.32 17.44
C THR A 72 -15.74 -12.42 18.23
N GLU A 73 -15.42 -11.22 17.73
CA GLU A 73 -15.51 -9.98 18.52
C GLU A 73 -15.16 -8.76 17.67
N SER A 74 -16.21 -8.02 17.33
CA SER A 74 -16.15 -6.65 16.85
C SER A 74 -15.65 -5.76 17.99
N HIS A 75 -14.35 -5.48 18.04
CA HIS A 75 -13.90 -4.32 18.79
C HIS A 75 -13.89 -3.12 17.84
N THR A 76 -14.95 -2.33 17.93
CA THR A 76 -15.02 -0.98 17.39
C THR A 76 -13.85 -0.19 17.94
N PHE A 77 -12.79 0.02 17.14
CA PHE A 77 -11.75 0.97 17.49
C PHE A 77 -12.34 2.37 17.44
N LEU A 78 -12.64 2.88 18.62
CA LEU A 78 -13.08 4.23 18.90
C LEU A 78 -12.14 5.21 18.19
N LYS A 79 -12.75 5.91 17.23
CA LYS A 79 -12.62 7.34 16.93
C LYS A 79 -11.41 8.01 17.60
N GLY A 80 -10.48 8.43 16.74
CA GLY A 80 -9.28 9.16 17.12
C GLY A 80 -9.53 10.29 18.11
N THR A 81 -8.61 10.41 19.05
CA THR A 81 -8.46 11.60 19.88
C THR A 81 -7.09 12.18 19.58
N THR A 82 -7.18 13.35 18.96
CA THR A 82 -6.19 14.38 18.75
C THR A 82 -5.27 14.56 19.95
N GLY A 83 -4.00 14.87 19.66
CA GLY A 83 -2.92 14.98 20.65
C GLY A 83 -3.09 16.05 21.72
N GLY A 84 -2.14 16.04 22.65
CA GLY A 84 -2.02 17.04 23.71
C GLY A 84 -1.01 16.64 24.76
N THR A 85 0.26 16.94 24.49
CA THR A 85 1.33 17.01 25.48
C THR A 85 0.99 18.03 26.57
N ALA A 86 0.97 17.63 27.83
CA ALA A 86 1.25 18.48 29.02
C ALA A 86 1.37 17.54 30.23
N GLY A 87 2.57 17.29 30.76
CA GLY A 87 3.12 17.99 31.93
C GLY A 87 2.73 17.21 33.19
N GLY A 88 3.62 16.59 33.98
CA GLY A 88 5.00 16.92 34.26
C GLY A 88 5.12 17.42 35.70
N ALA A 89 5.47 16.49 36.59
CA ALA A 89 6.16 16.67 37.87
C ALA A 89 5.41 17.14 39.14
N MET A 90 5.64 16.29 40.17
CA MET A 90 5.76 16.47 41.63
C MET A 90 4.56 16.88 42.47
#